data_AF-A0A1U7D7E5-F1
#
_entry.id   AF-A0A1U7D7E5-F1
#
_cell.length_a   1.000
_cell.length_b   1.000
_cell.length_c   1.000
_cell.angle_alpha   90.00
_cell.angle_beta   90.00
_cell.angle_gamma   90.00
#
_symmetry.space_group_name_H-M   'P 1'
#
loop_
_entity.id
_entity.type
_entity.pdbx_description
1 polymer ?
#
loop_
_entity_poly.entity_id
_entity_poly.type
_entity_poly.pdbx_seq_one_letter_code
_entity_poly.pdbx_strand_id
1 'polypeptide(L)'
;MIPEARWGTSGGRSKWSLAALSALRGPANRLPEIVPEDISTWCPAYPSAGREDREAFWLGLVSTLAKHESTYRPTAVGGGGLWYGLLQILPSTARLYGCQAGSGAALKDPRLNLSCGLRIMARTVARDRVVSQNMRGVAADWGPFHSRKKREDMIAWTREQPYCAGLPRSLKPVARPDAWNEPSLMADLGTTRPVLPTTDGVIAYSIDGAIVPKLAMANPVIATSGMTAAQADRMID
;
A
#
# COMPACT_ATOMS: atom_id res chain seq x y z
N MET A 1 -16.08 0.98 0.94
CA MET A 1 -15.81 -0.41 0.51
C MET A 1 -14.85 -1.05 1.50
N ILE A 2 -14.99 -2.34 1.81
CA ILE A 2 -14.02 -3.04 2.69
C ILE A 2 -12.78 -3.37 1.84
N PRO A 3 -11.56 -2.97 2.25
CA PRO A 3 -10.35 -3.35 1.53
C PRO A 3 -10.14 -4.86 1.46
N GLU A 4 -9.47 -5.31 0.41
CA GLU A 4 -9.14 -6.73 0.24
C GLU A 4 -8.35 -7.26 1.45
N ALA A 5 -8.77 -8.42 1.95
CA ALA A 5 -8.14 -9.12 3.06
C ALA A 5 -8.08 -10.60 2.70
N ARG A 6 -6.97 -11.26 3.00
CA ARG A 6 -6.66 -12.61 2.51
C ARG A 6 -7.64 -13.69 2.95
N TRP A 7 -8.39 -13.45 4.01
CA TRP A 7 -9.43 -14.36 4.48
C TRP A 7 -10.74 -14.26 3.65
N GLY A 8 -10.87 -13.27 2.76
CA GLY A 8 -12.03 -13.03 1.90
C GLY A 8 -13.27 -12.51 2.63
N THR A 9 -14.39 -12.38 1.94
CA THR A 9 -15.64 -11.83 2.51
C THR A 9 -16.65 -12.88 2.95
N SER A 10 -16.43 -14.16 2.57
CA SER A 10 -17.33 -15.29 2.82
C SER A 10 -17.42 -15.68 4.30
N GLY A 11 -18.48 -16.43 4.66
CA GLY A 11 -18.62 -16.99 6.01
C GLY A 11 -18.65 -15.96 7.15
N GLY A 12 -19.10 -14.73 6.87
CA GLY A 12 -19.16 -13.65 7.85
C GLY A 12 -17.81 -12.95 8.12
N ARG A 13 -16.75 -13.27 7.39
CA ARG A 13 -15.40 -12.69 7.57
C ARG A 13 -15.32 -11.20 7.25
N SER A 14 -16.30 -10.66 6.53
CA SER A 14 -16.48 -9.20 6.41
C SER A 14 -16.57 -8.50 7.78
N LYS A 15 -17.16 -9.15 8.80
CA LYS A 15 -17.20 -8.63 10.17
C LYS A 15 -15.82 -8.57 10.83
N TRP A 16 -14.90 -9.46 10.42
CA TRP A 16 -13.50 -9.44 10.90
C TRP A 16 -12.77 -8.23 10.33
N SER A 17 -12.92 -7.99 9.02
CA SER A 17 -12.34 -6.81 8.37
C SER A 17 -12.88 -5.52 8.98
N LEU A 18 -14.20 -5.42 9.22
CA LEU A 18 -14.80 -4.25 9.87
C LEU A 18 -14.29 -4.07 11.31
N ALA A 19 -14.11 -5.14 12.08
CA ALA A 19 -13.56 -5.07 13.43
C ALA A 19 -12.08 -4.62 13.43
N ALA A 20 -11.28 -5.13 12.50
CA ALA A 20 -9.89 -4.70 12.33
C ALA A 20 -9.78 -3.23 11.94
N LEU A 21 -10.60 -2.76 10.99
CA LEU A 21 -10.66 -1.34 10.61
C LEU A 21 -11.13 -0.46 11.77
N SER A 22 -12.13 -0.91 12.55
CA SER A 22 -12.57 -0.20 13.76
C SER A 22 -11.43 -0.09 14.78
N ALA A 23 -10.66 -1.17 14.99
CA ALA A 23 -9.49 -1.14 15.87
C ALA A 23 -8.42 -0.15 15.39
N LEU A 24 -8.13 -0.12 14.08
CA LEU A 24 -7.20 0.83 13.43
C LEU A 24 -7.67 2.28 13.47
N ARG A 25 -8.94 2.53 13.80
CA ARG A 25 -9.53 3.87 13.97
C ARG A 25 -9.76 4.23 15.44
N GLY A 26 -9.56 3.28 16.36
CA GLY A 26 -9.68 3.47 17.80
C GLY A 26 -8.40 3.05 18.53
N PRO A 27 -8.39 1.87 19.19
CA PRO A 27 -7.29 1.46 20.07
C PRO A 27 -5.92 1.31 19.38
N ALA A 28 -5.85 1.21 18.06
CA ALA A 28 -4.63 1.10 17.27
C ALA A 28 -4.46 2.28 16.28
N ASN A 29 -5.07 3.44 16.56
CA ASN A 29 -5.13 4.57 15.63
C ASN A 29 -3.76 5.12 15.17
N ARG A 30 -2.71 4.97 15.97
CA ARG A 30 -1.36 5.43 15.63
C ARG A 30 -0.64 4.50 14.65
N LEU A 31 -1.09 3.24 14.51
CA LEU A 31 -0.41 2.25 13.69
C LEU A 31 -0.37 2.65 12.20
N PRO A 32 -1.46 3.14 11.58
CA PRO A 32 -1.43 3.67 10.20
C PRO A 32 -0.66 5.00 10.02
N GLU A 33 -0.33 5.71 11.10
CA GLU A 33 0.39 7.00 11.02
C GLU A 33 1.90 6.80 10.90
N ILE A 34 2.39 5.67 11.40
CA ILE A 34 3.79 5.29 11.35
C ILE A 34 4.13 4.86 9.93
N VAL A 35 5.23 5.40 9.39
CA VAL A 35 5.92 4.87 8.21
C VAL A 35 7.10 4.02 8.70
N PRO A 36 7.00 2.68 8.67
CA PRO A 36 8.11 1.82 9.07
C PRO A 36 9.30 1.92 8.11
N GLU A 37 10.51 1.73 8.62
CA GLU A 37 11.76 1.81 7.85
C GLU A 37 11.85 0.73 6.75
N ASP A 38 11.30 -0.46 7.01
CA ASP A 38 11.26 -1.59 6.09
C ASP A 38 10.01 -1.62 5.21
N ILE A 39 9.17 -0.58 5.24
CA ILE A 39 7.84 -0.61 4.62
C ILE A 39 7.89 -0.83 3.10
N SER A 40 8.95 -0.39 2.42
CA SER A 40 9.13 -0.63 0.97
C SER A 40 9.20 -2.12 0.61
N THR A 41 9.61 -2.96 1.57
CA THR A 41 9.59 -4.42 1.44
C THR A 41 8.14 -4.92 1.41
N TRP A 42 7.29 -4.41 2.30
CA TRP A 42 5.93 -4.90 2.53
C TRP A 42 4.89 -4.25 1.62
N CYS A 43 5.03 -2.96 1.34
CA CYS A 43 4.06 -2.10 0.69
C CYS A 43 4.74 -0.83 0.12
N PRO A 44 5.28 -0.87 -1.11
CA PRO A 44 6.03 0.23 -1.72
C PRO A 44 5.28 1.58 -1.74
N ALA A 45 3.96 1.56 -1.98
CA ALA A 45 3.15 2.78 -2.05
C ALA A 45 2.77 3.37 -0.67
N TYR A 46 3.05 2.67 0.43
CA TYR A 46 2.63 3.09 1.77
C TYR A 46 3.07 4.51 2.17
N PRO A 47 4.31 4.98 1.87
CA PRO A 47 4.75 6.31 2.27
C PRO A 47 3.88 7.44 1.69
N SER A 48 3.45 7.31 0.44
CA SER A 48 2.57 8.28 -0.25
C SER A 48 1.08 7.97 -0.09
N ALA A 49 0.73 6.82 0.48
CA ALA A 49 -0.66 6.41 0.66
C ALA A 49 -1.41 7.27 1.67
N GLY A 50 -2.68 7.53 1.39
CA GLY A 50 -3.61 8.15 2.33
C GLY A 50 -3.98 7.20 3.49
N ARG A 51 -4.63 7.74 4.51
CA ARG A 51 -5.00 7.02 5.74
C ARG A 51 -5.71 5.69 5.47
N GLU A 52 -6.68 5.67 4.55
CA GLU A 52 -7.49 4.49 4.26
C GLU A 52 -6.67 3.34 3.64
N ASP A 53 -5.71 3.66 2.78
CA ASP A 53 -4.83 2.65 2.16
C ASP A 53 -3.79 2.13 3.15
N ARG A 54 -3.34 2.99 4.08
CA ARG A 54 -2.49 2.56 5.20
C ARG A 54 -3.23 1.65 6.17
N GLU A 55 -4.51 1.91 6.43
CA GLU A 55 -5.40 1.01 7.19
C GLU A 55 -5.61 -0.31 6.45
N ALA A 56 -5.80 -0.26 5.12
CA ALA A 56 -5.93 -1.44 4.27
C ALA A 56 -4.68 -2.33 4.32
N PHE A 57 -3.49 -1.74 4.35
CA PHE A 57 -2.25 -2.49 4.55
C PHE A 57 -2.24 -3.29 5.85
N TRP A 58 -2.54 -2.65 6.98
CA TRP A 58 -2.52 -3.32 8.28
C TRP A 58 -3.61 -4.40 8.38
N LEU A 59 -4.80 -4.14 7.83
CA LEU A 59 -5.84 -5.17 7.66
C LEU A 59 -5.31 -6.35 6.84
N GLY A 60 -4.68 -6.08 5.70
CA GLY A 60 -4.09 -7.09 4.83
C GLY A 60 -3.02 -7.92 5.55
N LEU A 61 -2.07 -7.27 6.21
CA LEU A 61 -1.01 -7.94 6.97
C LEU A 61 -1.58 -8.84 8.08
N VAL A 62 -2.53 -8.34 8.87
CA VAL A 62 -3.16 -9.15 9.92
C VAL A 62 -3.93 -10.34 9.33
N SER A 63 -4.52 -10.17 8.15
CA SER A 63 -5.19 -11.28 7.47
C SER A 63 -4.20 -12.35 6.98
N THR A 64 -3.02 -11.98 6.51
CA THR A 64 -2.00 -12.96 6.13
C THR A 64 -1.41 -13.67 7.34
N LEU A 65 -1.22 -12.96 8.45
CA LEU A 65 -0.79 -13.52 9.73
C LEU A 65 -1.79 -14.53 10.27
N ALA A 66 -3.10 -14.21 10.28
CA ALA A 66 -4.14 -15.12 10.76
C ALA A 66 -4.17 -16.46 10.01
N LYS A 67 -3.78 -16.47 8.72
CA LYS A 67 -3.60 -17.72 7.95
C LYS A 67 -2.53 -18.60 8.59
N HIS A 68 -1.39 -18.00 8.92
CA HIS A 68 -0.20 -18.71 9.40
C HIS A 68 -0.25 -19.08 10.88
N GLU A 69 -1.09 -18.40 11.66
CA GLU A 69 -1.32 -18.64 13.08
C GLU A 69 -2.43 -19.65 13.34
N SER A 70 -3.57 -19.55 12.63
CA SER A 70 -4.77 -20.32 12.97
C SER A 70 -5.46 -20.97 11.78
N THR A 71 -4.97 -20.76 10.56
CA THR A 71 -5.69 -21.15 9.32
C THR A 71 -7.12 -20.58 9.33
N TYR A 72 -7.27 -19.33 9.81
CA TYR A 72 -8.55 -18.63 9.94
C TYR A 72 -9.56 -19.30 10.89
N ARG A 73 -9.10 -20.02 11.91
CA ARG A 73 -9.98 -20.65 12.91
C ARG A 73 -10.05 -19.80 14.19
N PRO A 74 -11.16 -19.09 14.44
CA PRO A 74 -11.26 -18.18 15.59
C PRO A 74 -11.27 -18.90 16.94
N THR A 75 -11.59 -20.20 16.98
CA THR A 75 -11.60 -21.01 18.20
C THR A 75 -10.29 -21.79 18.40
N ALA A 76 -9.28 -21.59 17.56
CA ALA A 76 -8.01 -22.29 17.64
C ALA A 76 -7.31 -22.04 18.99
N VAL A 77 -6.74 -23.11 19.53
CA VAL A 77 -5.89 -23.06 20.73
C VAL A 77 -4.59 -23.79 20.40
N GLY A 78 -3.46 -23.08 20.47
CA GLY A 78 -2.14 -23.59 20.14
C GLY A 78 -1.16 -23.56 21.31
N GLY A 79 0.08 -23.99 21.05
CA GLY A 79 1.19 -23.99 22.02
C GLY A 79 0.84 -24.67 23.34
N GLY A 80 0.27 -25.88 23.28
CA GLY A 80 -0.07 -26.66 24.48
C GLY A 80 -1.27 -26.13 25.28
N GLY A 81 -2.14 -25.30 24.70
CA GLY A 81 -3.32 -24.76 25.39
C GLY A 81 -3.19 -23.29 25.82
N LEU A 82 -2.13 -22.61 25.40
CA LEU A 82 -1.76 -21.28 25.92
C LEU A 82 -2.15 -20.12 24.99
N TRP A 83 -2.19 -20.35 23.68
CA TRP A 83 -2.38 -19.28 22.69
C TRP A 83 -3.72 -19.41 21.99
N TYR A 84 -4.45 -18.31 21.84
CA TYR A 84 -5.87 -18.34 21.50
C TYR A 84 -6.22 -17.49 20.27
N GLY A 85 -7.14 -18.03 19.48
CA GLY A 85 -7.86 -17.32 18.44
C GLY A 85 -7.07 -17.10 17.15
N LEU A 86 -7.55 -16.14 16.35
CA LEU A 86 -7.06 -15.91 14.99
C LEU A 86 -5.57 -15.61 14.93
N LEU A 87 -5.09 -14.81 15.88
CA LEU A 87 -3.70 -14.35 15.95
C LEU A 87 -2.91 -15.04 17.06
N GLN A 88 -3.44 -16.14 17.62
CA GLN A 88 -2.79 -16.93 18.66
C GLN A 88 -2.18 -16.04 19.74
N ILE A 89 -3.02 -15.40 20.56
CA ILE A 89 -2.59 -14.46 21.61
C ILE A 89 -2.65 -15.15 22.98
N LEU A 90 -1.63 -14.92 23.81
CA LEU A 90 -1.58 -15.39 25.20
C LEU A 90 -2.41 -14.46 26.11
N PRO A 91 -3.26 -14.97 27.01
CA PRO A 91 -4.09 -14.12 27.87
C PRO A 91 -3.30 -13.15 28.75
N SER A 92 -2.11 -13.52 29.24
CA SER A 92 -1.26 -12.60 30.02
C SER A 92 -0.72 -11.45 29.16
N THR A 93 -0.30 -11.72 27.92
CA THR A 93 0.07 -10.68 26.95
C THR A 93 -1.11 -9.76 26.69
N ALA A 94 -2.30 -10.29 26.43
CA ALA A 94 -3.48 -9.46 26.22
C ALA A 94 -3.77 -8.51 27.40
N ARG A 95 -3.63 -9.00 28.65
CA ARG A 95 -3.75 -8.16 29.85
C ARG A 95 -2.63 -7.13 29.97
N LEU A 96 -1.38 -7.51 29.71
CA LEU A 96 -0.22 -6.60 29.72
C LEU A 96 -0.44 -5.40 28.80
N TYR A 97 -1.01 -5.63 27.62
CA TYR A 97 -1.31 -4.56 26.67
C TYR A 97 -2.66 -3.87 26.94
N GLY A 98 -3.42 -4.28 27.96
CA GLY A 98 -4.71 -3.68 28.30
C GLY A 98 -5.80 -3.95 27.25
N CYS A 99 -5.79 -5.14 26.65
CA CYS A 99 -6.84 -5.58 25.73
C CYS A 99 -8.14 -5.89 26.48
N GLN A 100 -9.28 -5.66 25.83
CA GLN A 100 -10.59 -6.07 26.35
C GLN A 100 -10.70 -7.59 26.54
N ALA A 101 -10.14 -8.39 25.62
CA ALA A 101 -10.08 -9.83 25.78
C ALA A 101 -8.90 -10.25 26.69
N GLY A 102 -9.15 -10.32 27.99
CA GLY A 102 -8.15 -10.72 29.00
C GLY A 102 -8.08 -12.22 29.31
N SER A 103 -8.90 -13.06 28.66
CA SER A 103 -9.00 -14.51 28.93
C SER A 103 -8.95 -15.33 27.64
N GLY A 104 -8.59 -16.62 27.74
CA GLY A 104 -8.58 -17.51 26.58
C GLY A 104 -9.94 -17.66 25.91
N ALA A 105 -11.03 -17.68 26.70
CA ALA A 105 -12.39 -17.70 26.17
C ALA A 105 -12.73 -16.42 25.41
N ALA A 106 -12.40 -15.24 25.94
CA ALA A 106 -12.63 -13.96 25.27
C ALA A 106 -11.80 -13.82 23.98
N LEU A 107 -10.58 -14.36 23.96
CA LEU A 107 -9.70 -14.36 22.79
C LEU A 107 -10.19 -15.27 21.66
N LYS A 108 -11.20 -16.12 21.89
CA LYS A 108 -11.88 -16.87 20.81
C LYS A 108 -12.91 -16.03 20.05
N ASP A 109 -13.30 -14.84 20.54
CA ASP A 109 -14.05 -13.88 19.71
C ASP A 109 -13.07 -13.26 18.70
N PRO A 110 -13.27 -13.46 17.39
CA PRO A 110 -12.35 -12.95 16.37
C PRO A 110 -12.22 -11.43 16.39
N ARG A 111 -13.27 -10.68 16.74
CA ARG A 111 -13.25 -9.21 16.77
C ARG A 111 -12.36 -8.72 17.91
N LEU A 112 -12.52 -9.29 19.10
CA LEU A 112 -11.68 -8.94 20.26
C LEU A 112 -10.23 -9.38 20.05
N ASN A 113 -10.01 -10.55 19.44
CA ASN A 113 -8.68 -11.06 19.12
C ASN A 113 -7.94 -10.13 18.13
N LEU A 114 -8.58 -9.76 17.02
CA LEU A 114 -8.01 -8.85 16.02
C LEU A 114 -7.76 -7.46 16.60
N SER A 115 -8.71 -6.93 17.37
CA SER A 115 -8.52 -5.64 18.04
C SER A 115 -7.35 -5.66 19.02
N CYS A 116 -7.15 -6.77 19.75
CA CYS A 116 -6.02 -6.90 20.66
C CYS A 116 -4.69 -7.00 19.89
N GLY A 117 -4.62 -7.84 18.86
CA GLY A 117 -3.41 -7.95 18.04
C GLY A 117 -3.00 -6.63 17.42
N LEU A 118 -3.92 -5.87 16.84
CA LEU A 118 -3.63 -4.55 16.28
C LEU A 118 -3.15 -3.55 17.33
N ARG A 119 -3.67 -3.62 18.56
CA ARG A 119 -3.20 -2.79 19.68
C ARG A 119 -1.78 -3.14 20.11
N ILE A 120 -1.43 -4.43 20.15
CA ILE A 120 -0.06 -4.89 20.41
C ILE A 120 0.87 -4.39 19.29
N MET A 121 0.49 -4.60 18.02
CA MET A 121 1.26 -4.11 16.85
C MET A 121 1.47 -2.59 16.89
N ALA A 122 0.45 -1.81 17.25
CA ALA A 122 0.56 -0.37 17.40
C ALA A 122 1.65 0.02 18.40
N ARG A 123 1.79 -0.74 19.50
CA ARG A 123 2.82 -0.49 20.51
C ARG A 123 4.21 -0.92 20.03
N THR A 124 4.34 -2.10 19.45
CA THR A 124 5.66 -2.64 19.05
C THR A 124 6.21 -1.94 17.81
N VAL A 125 5.39 -1.65 16.80
CA VAL A 125 5.80 -0.91 15.61
C VAL A 125 6.14 0.55 15.95
N ALA A 126 5.41 1.17 16.88
CA ALA A 126 5.77 2.52 17.36
C ALA A 126 7.15 2.52 18.05
N ARG A 127 7.41 1.51 18.90
CA ARG A 127 8.69 1.34 19.59
C ARG A 127 9.84 1.08 18.61
N ASP A 128 9.58 0.20 17.63
CA ASP A 128 10.65 -0.42 16.85
C ASP A 128 10.82 0.15 15.45
N ARG A 129 9.88 0.95 14.95
CA ARG A 129 9.94 1.62 13.64
C ARG A 129 10.04 0.69 12.43
N VAL A 130 9.76 -0.59 12.58
CA VAL A 130 9.74 -1.59 11.49
C VAL A 130 8.44 -2.39 11.53
N VAL A 131 7.98 -2.89 10.39
CA VAL A 131 6.95 -3.93 10.32
C VAL A 131 7.53 -5.22 10.90
N SER A 132 8.68 -5.69 10.40
CA SER A 132 9.34 -6.88 10.95
C SER A 132 10.80 -6.97 10.55
N GLN A 133 11.69 -6.85 11.53
CA GLN A 133 13.12 -7.09 11.38
C GLN A 133 13.66 -7.80 12.62
N ASN A 134 14.23 -9.00 12.48
CA ASN A 134 14.63 -9.83 13.63
C ASN A 134 13.46 -10.03 14.62
N MET A 135 13.63 -9.65 15.90
CA MET A 135 12.61 -9.71 16.96
C MET A 135 11.88 -8.36 17.16
N ARG A 136 11.91 -7.47 16.16
CA ARG A 136 11.36 -6.10 16.24
C ARG A 136 10.09 -5.94 15.40
N GLY A 137 9.26 -4.98 15.80
CA GLY A 137 7.98 -4.67 15.16
C GLY A 137 6.93 -5.72 15.48
N VAL A 138 6.21 -6.18 14.47
CA VAL A 138 5.27 -7.30 14.59
C VAL A 138 6.00 -8.61 14.94
N ALA A 139 7.26 -8.78 14.53
CA ALA A 139 8.02 -9.98 14.86
C ALA A 139 8.36 -10.12 16.36
N ALA A 140 8.09 -9.11 17.18
CA ALA A 140 8.30 -9.21 18.63
C ALA A 140 7.36 -10.20 19.33
N ASP A 141 6.15 -10.38 18.79
CA ASP A 141 5.10 -11.20 19.40
C ASP A 141 4.64 -12.38 18.52
N TRP A 142 4.94 -12.37 17.20
CA TRP A 142 4.39 -13.34 16.26
C TRP A 142 5.44 -14.18 15.54
N GLY A 143 5.45 -15.48 15.84
CA GLY A 143 6.39 -16.47 15.32
C GLY A 143 6.46 -16.63 13.78
N PRO A 144 5.35 -16.50 13.01
CA PRO A 144 5.39 -16.59 11.54
C PRO A 144 6.37 -15.63 10.88
N PHE A 145 6.71 -14.50 11.49
CA PHE A 145 7.70 -13.57 10.95
C PHE A 145 9.13 -14.10 11.02
N HIS A 146 9.43 -15.09 11.86
CA HIS A 146 10.76 -15.72 11.91
C HIS A 146 10.94 -16.82 10.85
N SER A 147 9.85 -17.37 10.31
CA SER A 147 9.93 -18.32 9.20
C SER A 147 10.08 -17.59 7.88
N ARG A 148 11.23 -17.77 7.19
CA ARG A 148 11.47 -17.18 5.85
C ARG A 148 10.30 -17.45 4.89
N LYS A 149 9.87 -18.71 4.79
CA LYS A 149 8.76 -19.12 3.91
C LYS A 149 7.45 -18.39 4.23
N LYS A 150 7.05 -18.32 5.51
CA LYS A 150 5.80 -17.65 5.91
C LYS A 150 5.90 -16.14 5.71
N ARG A 151 7.04 -15.54 6.09
CA ARG A 151 7.31 -14.11 5.91
C ARG A 151 7.25 -13.70 4.43
N GLU A 152 7.91 -14.45 3.55
CA GLU A 152 7.88 -14.21 2.10
C GLU A 152 6.47 -14.34 1.52
N ASP A 153 5.70 -15.32 1.97
CA ASP A 153 4.29 -15.47 1.55
C ASP A 153 3.41 -14.29 2.02
N MET A 154 3.64 -13.76 3.23
CA MET A 154 2.94 -12.56 3.70
C MET A 154 3.32 -11.33 2.89
N ILE A 155 4.62 -11.13 2.64
CA ILE A 155 5.16 -10.00 1.85
C ILE A 155 4.62 -10.06 0.42
N ALA A 156 4.69 -11.21 -0.24
CA ALA A 156 4.22 -11.38 -1.62
C ALA A 156 2.74 -10.99 -1.71
N TRP A 157 1.91 -11.52 -0.82
CA TRP A 157 0.49 -11.21 -0.82
C TRP A 157 0.20 -9.73 -0.56
N THR A 158 0.85 -9.07 0.42
CA THR A 158 0.57 -7.65 0.69
C THR A 158 1.00 -6.75 -0.47
N ARG A 159 2.11 -7.07 -1.14
CA ARG A 159 2.64 -6.29 -2.27
C ARG A 159 1.75 -6.34 -3.51
N GLU A 160 1.04 -7.46 -3.73
CA GLU A 160 0.11 -7.63 -4.85
C GLU A 160 -1.15 -6.76 -4.74
N GLN A 161 -1.42 -6.18 -3.58
CA GLN A 161 -2.67 -5.47 -3.36
C GLN A 161 -2.65 -4.07 -3.99
N PRO A 162 -3.79 -3.57 -4.53
CA PRO A 162 -3.86 -2.26 -5.18
C PRO A 162 -3.33 -1.10 -4.32
N TYR A 163 -3.59 -1.16 -3.01
CA TYR A 163 -3.14 -0.17 -2.02
C TYR A 163 -1.64 -0.20 -1.70
N CYS A 164 -0.92 -1.23 -2.17
CA CYS A 164 0.54 -1.33 -2.05
C CYS A 164 1.26 -1.20 -3.39
N ALA A 165 0.57 -1.47 -4.49
CA ALA A 165 1.06 -1.26 -5.85
C ALA A 165 1.05 0.23 -6.27
N GLY A 166 0.39 1.11 -5.51
CA GLY A 166 0.26 2.53 -5.88
C GLY A 166 -0.74 2.77 -7.01
N LEU A 167 -1.58 1.78 -7.29
CA LEU A 167 -2.68 1.92 -8.23
C LEU A 167 -3.81 2.68 -7.51
N PRO A 168 -4.18 3.91 -7.94
CA PRO A 168 -5.29 4.60 -7.32
C PRO A 168 -6.55 3.74 -7.45
N ARG A 169 -7.15 3.37 -6.32
CA ARG A 169 -8.44 2.64 -6.26
C ARG A 169 -9.59 3.38 -6.96
N SER A 170 -9.40 4.66 -7.26
CA SER A 170 -10.32 5.45 -8.04
C SER A 170 -9.52 6.45 -8.86
N LEU A 171 -9.44 6.24 -10.17
CA LEU A 171 -9.28 7.33 -11.12
C LEU A 171 -10.59 8.14 -11.19
N LYS A 172 -11.22 8.49 -10.05
CA LYS A 172 -12.24 9.52 -10.09
C LYS A 172 -11.48 10.78 -10.50
N PRO A 173 -11.74 11.34 -11.70
CA PRO A 173 -11.09 12.58 -12.07
C PRO A 173 -11.39 13.59 -10.97
N VAL A 174 -10.34 14.20 -10.41
CA VAL A 174 -10.54 15.37 -9.58
C VAL A 174 -11.28 16.37 -10.48
N ALA A 175 -12.43 16.87 -10.01
CA ALA A 175 -13.14 17.90 -10.75
C ALA A 175 -12.15 19.03 -11.02
N ARG A 176 -12.03 19.43 -12.30
CA ARG A 176 -11.24 20.59 -12.67
C ARG A 176 -11.68 21.76 -11.76
N PRO A 177 -10.76 22.49 -11.11
CA PRO A 177 -11.13 23.67 -10.34
C PRO A 177 -11.95 24.63 -11.21
N ASP A 178 -13.00 25.22 -10.65
CA ASP A 178 -13.81 26.21 -11.37
C ASP A 178 -12.98 27.43 -11.82
N ALA A 179 -11.90 27.70 -11.09
CA ALA A 179 -10.82 28.57 -11.51
C ALA A 179 -9.50 28.05 -10.94
N TRP A 180 -8.45 28.07 -11.76
CA TRP A 180 -7.10 28.13 -11.21
C TRP A 180 -6.96 29.49 -10.56
N ASN A 181 -6.24 29.60 -9.45
CA ASN A 181 -5.98 30.90 -8.82
C ASN A 181 -4.94 31.67 -9.67
N GLU A 182 -5.33 31.95 -10.92
CA GLU A 182 -4.60 32.64 -11.98
C GLU A 182 -3.94 33.91 -11.46
N PRO A 183 -4.57 34.76 -10.61
CA PRO A 183 -3.92 35.97 -10.12
C PRO A 183 -2.67 35.70 -9.30
N SER A 184 -2.68 34.65 -8.46
CA SER A 184 -1.50 34.25 -7.67
C SER A 184 -0.46 33.50 -8.51
N LEU A 185 -0.89 32.69 -9.48
CA LEU A 185 0.02 32.02 -10.42
C LEU A 185 0.75 33.01 -11.34
N MET A 186 0.07 34.08 -11.74
CA MET A 186 0.62 35.14 -12.58
C MET A 186 1.43 36.17 -11.77
N ALA A 187 1.25 36.25 -10.45
CA ALA A 187 2.04 37.13 -9.59
C ALA A 187 3.48 36.64 -9.41
N ASP A 188 3.71 35.32 -9.43
CA ASP A 188 5.05 34.71 -9.36
C ASP A 188 5.79 34.69 -10.71
N LEU A 189 5.05 34.86 -11.82
CA LEU A 189 5.62 35.06 -13.14
C LEU A 189 5.93 36.55 -13.28
N GLY A 190 7.19 36.94 -13.07
CA GLY A 190 7.64 38.32 -13.26
C GLY A 190 7.16 38.93 -14.59
N THR A 191 7.23 40.26 -14.72
CA THR A 191 6.60 41.09 -15.78
C THR A 191 6.95 40.73 -17.24
N THR A 192 7.85 39.79 -17.48
CA THR A 192 8.12 39.22 -18.79
C THR A 192 7.18 38.06 -19.06
N ARG A 193 6.21 38.26 -19.97
CA ARG A 193 5.42 37.16 -20.54
C ARG A 193 6.38 36.08 -21.07
N PRO A 194 6.32 34.83 -20.60
CA PRO A 194 7.07 33.75 -21.21
C PRO A 194 6.55 33.54 -22.65
N VAL A 195 7.42 33.76 -23.64
CA VAL A 195 7.12 33.43 -25.03
C VAL A 195 7.21 31.92 -25.17
N LEU A 196 6.05 31.26 -25.32
CA LEU A 196 6.04 29.84 -25.67
C LEU A 196 6.68 29.67 -27.06
N PRO A 197 7.64 28.76 -27.23
CA PRO A 197 8.17 28.46 -28.55
C PRO A 197 7.05 27.89 -29.41
N THR A 198 6.89 28.43 -30.63
CA THR A 198 5.98 27.88 -31.64
C THR A 198 6.47 26.48 -32.00
N THR A 199 5.84 25.45 -31.44
CA THR A 199 6.16 24.06 -31.76
C THR A 199 4.95 23.40 -32.41
N ASP A 200 5.13 22.84 -33.61
CA ASP A 200 4.09 22.15 -34.39
C ASP A 200 3.77 20.74 -33.83
N GLY A 201 3.96 20.53 -32.52
CA GLY A 201 3.68 19.26 -31.83
C GLY A 201 4.69 18.12 -32.08
N VAL A 202 5.67 18.27 -32.97
CA VAL A 202 6.71 17.25 -33.24
C VAL A 202 8.05 17.66 -32.63
N ILE A 203 8.52 16.85 -31.67
CA ILE A 203 9.76 17.06 -30.91
C ILE A 203 10.96 16.25 -31.44
N ALA A 204 10.72 15.11 -32.11
CA ALA A 204 11.74 14.28 -32.74
C ALA A 204 11.11 13.34 -33.80
N TYR A 205 11.91 12.82 -34.74
CA TYR A 205 11.50 11.82 -35.72
C TYR A 205 12.06 10.43 -35.39
N SER A 206 11.47 9.37 -35.92
CA SER A 206 12.01 8.01 -35.82
C SER A 206 12.24 7.41 -37.21
N ILE A 207 13.47 6.97 -37.47
CA ILE A 207 13.90 6.32 -38.71
C ILE A 207 14.46 4.96 -38.33
N ASP A 208 13.87 3.88 -38.86
CA ASP A 208 14.28 2.49 -38.58
C ASP A 208 14.51 2.18 -37.09
N GLY A 209 13.69 2.79 -36.22
CA GLY A 209 13.72 2.60 -34.76
C GLY A 209 14.71 3.50 -34.00
N ALA A 210 15.52 4.31 -34.68
CA ALA A 210 16.39 5.31 -34.06
C ALA A 210 15.67 6.67 -33.95
N ILE A 211 15.75 7.33 -32.79
CA ILE A 211 15.19 8.68 -32.59
C ILE A 211 16.22 9.72 -33.04
N VAL A 212 15.81 10.60 -33.96
CA VAL A 212 16.66 11.67 -34.50
C VAL A 212 16.12 13.08 -34.14
N PRO A 213 16.98 14.01 -33.69
CA PRO A 213 16.57 15.38 -33.37
C PRO A 213 16.09 16.16 -34.60
N LYS A 214 15.11 17.05 -34.41
CA LYS A 214 14.45 17.84 -35.49
C LYS A 214 15.40 18.69 -36.35
N LEU A 215 16.60 19.03 -35.87
CA LEU A 215 17.52 19.95 -36.55
C LEU A 215 18.04 19.48 -37.93
N ALA A 216 17.76 18.24 -38.34
CA ALA A 216 18.28 17.68 -39.59
C ALA A 216 17.33 17.74 -40.80
N MET A 217 16.07 18.19 -40.68
CA MET A 217 15.11 18.15 -41.81
C MET A 217 14.37 19.49 -42.01
N ALA A 218 14.44 20.02 -43.24
CA ALA A 218 14.01 21.38 -43.58
C ALA A 218 12.51 21.54 -43.93
N ASN A 219 11.75 20.45 -44.13
CA ASN A 219 10.32 20.56 -44.44
C ASN A 219 9.50 19.45 -43.75
N PRO A 220 8.45 19.79 -42.97
CA PRO A 220 7.61 18.80 -42.34
C PRO A 220 6.53 18.29 -43.32
N VAL A 221 6.48 16.98 -43.53
CA VAL A 221 5.26 16.26 -43.98
C VAL A 221 4.77 15.42 -42.82
N ILE A 222 3.47 15.49 -42.53
CA ILE A 222 2.83 14.70 -41.45
C ILE A 222 2.88 13.22 -41.87
N ALA A 223 3.80 12.45 -41.28
CA ALA A 223 3.87 10.99 -41.47
C ALA A 223 3.41 10.29 -40.19
N THR A 224 2.25 9.64 -40.24
CA THR A 224 1.61 8.96 -39.11
C THR A 224 2.14 7.54 -38.85
N SER A 225 3.20 7.10 -39.54
CA SER A 225 3.89 5.83 -39.29
C SER A 225 5.37 5.95 -39.66
N GLY A 226 6.23 5.27 -38.89
CA GLY A 226 7.69 5.36 -38.99
C GLY A 226 8.25 5.24 -40.41
N MET A 227 9.27 6.05 -40.70
CA MET A 227 9.92 6.13 -42.01
C MET A 227 11.12 5.17 -42.08
N THR A 228 11.39 4.67 -43.28
CA THR A 228 12.59 3.88 -43.61
C THR A 228 13.72 4.79 -44.11
N ALA A 229 14.98 4.38 -43.98
CA ALA A 229 16.14 5.14 -44.47
C ALA A 229 16.03 5.57 -45.95
N ALA A 230 15.46 4.73 -46.82
CA ALA A 230 15.27 5.03 -48.24
C ALA A 230 14.20 6.11 -48.51
N GLN A 231 13.32 6.40 -47.54
CA GLN A 231 12.37 7.52 -47.60
C GLN A 231 13.01 8.83 -47.13
N ALA A 232 14.02 8.76 -46.23
CA ALA A 232 14.74 9.93 -45.74
C ALA A 232 15.66 10.57 -46.80
N ASP A 233 16.36 9.74 -47.61
CA ASP A 233 17.29 10.25 -48.65
C ASP A 233 16.60 11.04 -49.77
N ARG A 234 15.30 10.84 -50.01
CA ARG A 234 14.53 11.59 -51.03
C ARG A 234 14.07 12.97 -50.57
N MET A 235 14.39 13.36 -49.34
CA MET A 235 13.94 14.61 -48.72
C MET A 235 15.06 15.66 -48.58
N ILE A 236 16.27 15.33 -49.03
CA ILE A 236 17.48 16.19 -48.91
C ILE A 236 17.82 16.89 -50.25
N ASP A 237 17.17 16.53 -51.36
CA ASP A 237 17.22 17.26 -52.64
C ASP A 237 16.14 18.36 -52.74
#